data_AF-A0A660TPG5-F1
#
_entry.id   AF-A0A660TPG5-F1
#
_cell.length_a   1.000
_cell.length_b   1.000
_cell.length_c   1.000
_cell.angle_alpha   90.00
_cell.angle_beta   90.00
_cell.angle_gamma   90.00
#
_symmetry.space_group_name_H-M   'P 1'
#
loop_
_entity.id
_entity.type
_entity.pdbx_description
1 polymer ?
#
loop_
_entity_poly.entity_id
_entity_poly.type
_entity_poly.pdbx_seq_one_letter_code
_entity_poly.pdbx_strand_id
1 'polypeptide(L)'
;MDTTVKKSTLTRWALWAGNHPGKAILIALAVTLILTLGVSKLEMEMTFLSIMPKNSPQVKNLDIIIKEFPFASSLVLVVDGRELPPETAKATVISLIDRLTVEFSSEEFSSGISGVYSKADVDFIKNHGFLLAESKDLDRMTSLYADTNLVPFLSALNNDLEREYSGDGEALEDDESQIVSWTDGIGLILDSLADSM
;
A
#
# COMPACT_ATOMS: atom_id res chain seq x y z
N MET A 1 47.03 -28.14 -25.14
CA MET A 1 46.68 -27.07 -24.17
C MET A 1 47.67 -27.15 -23.02
N ASP A 2 48.44 -26.09 -22.81
CA ASP A 2 49.79 -26.09 -22.22
C ASP A 2 49.80 -26.26 -20.68
N THR A 3 49.91 -27.52 -20.21
CA THR A 3 49.95 -27.87 -18.77
C THR A 3 51.36 -27.79 -18.18
N THR A 4 52.38 -27.72 -19.03
CA THR A 4 53.81 -27.66 -18.66
C THR A 4 54.25 -26.28 -18.18
N VAL A 5 53.76 -25.22 -18.82
CA VAL A 5 54.07 -23.82 -18.43
C VAL A 5 53.49 -23.48 -17.05
N LYS A 6 52.29 -23.96 -16.72
CA LYS A 6 51.65 -23.72 -15.41
C LYS A 6 52.39 -24.34 -14.23
N LYS A 7 52.96 -25.55 -14.38
CA LYS A 7 53.71 -26.21 -13.30
C LYS A 7 54.99 -25.45 -12.96
N SER A 8 55.73 -25.00 -13.98
CA SER A 8 57.00 -24.29 -13.79
C SER A 8 56.84 -22.96 -13.04
N THR A 9 55.82 -22.17 -13.36
CA THR A 9 55.60 -20.87 -12.73
C THR A 9 55.13 -21.02 -11.29
N LEU A 10 54.17 -21.88 -11.01
CA LEU A 10 53.70 -22.14 -9.63
C LEU A 10 54.82 -22.67 -8.73
N THR A 11 55.66 -23.59 -9.24
CA THR A 11 56.81 -24.11 -8.48
C THR A 11 57.84 -23.02 -8.19
N ARG A 12 58.07 -22.08 -9.12
CA ARG A 12 58.98 -20.93 -8.89
C ARG A 12 58.45 -19.97 -7.84
N TRP A 13 57.16 -19.67 -7.83
CA TRP A 13 56.53 -18.84 -6.79
C TRP A 13 56.55 -19.51 -5.42
N ALA A 14 56.32 -20.83 -5.37
CA ALA A 14 56.40 -21.61 -4.13
C ALA A 14 57.83 -21.66 -3.56
N LEU A 15 58.84 -21.92 -4.40
CA LEU A 15 60.25 -21.91 -3.99
C LEU A 15 60.71 -20.52 -3.56
N TRP A 16 60.25 -19.46 -4.24
CA TRP A 16 60.57 -18.09 -3.87
C TRP A 16 59.95 -17.69 -2.52
N ALA A 17 58.68 -18.04 -2.30
CA ALA A 17 58.00 -17.80 -1.03
C ALA A 17 58.63 -18.59 0.12
N GLY A 18 59.08 -19.83 -0.13
CA GLY A 18 59.80 -20.66 0.84
C GLY A 18 61.20 -20.13 1.18
N ASN A 19 61.93 -19.60 0.19
CA ASN A 19 63.27 -19.03 0.42
C ASN A 19 63.27 -17.63 1.05
N HIS A 20 62.15 -16.89 0.97
CA HIS A 20 62.03 -15.53 1.53
C HIS A 20 60.72 -15.33 2.32
N PRO A 21 60.55 -16.04 3.45
CA PRO A 21 59.28 -16.05 4.20
C PRO A 21 58.86 -14.67 4.69
N GLY A 22 59.81 -13.83 5.14
CA GLY A 22 59.50 -12.46 5.60
C GLY A 22 58.95 -11.55 4.51
N LYS A 23 59.46 -11.65 3.26
CA LYS A 23 58.96 -10.86 2.13
C LYS A 23 57.61 -11.38 1.65
N ALA A 24 57.39 -12.69 1.67
CA ALA A 24 56.11 -13.29 1.36
C ALA A 24 55.01 -12.86 2.34
N ILE A 25 55.30 -12.85 3.65
CA ILE A 25 54.37 -12.37 4.69
C ILE A 25 54.07 -10.88 4.51
N LEU A 26 55.07 -10.04 4.23
CA LEU A 26 54.87 -8.61 4.04
C LEU A 26 53.98 -8.32 2.82
N ILE A 27 54.18 -9.04 1.71
CA ILE A 27 53.31 -8.93 0.53
C ILE A 27 51.89 -9.39 0.84
N ALA A 28 51.72 -10.53 1.52
CA ALA A 28 50.41 -11.00 1.93
C ALA A 28 49.71 -9.97 2.84
N LEU A 29 50.43 -9.38 3.78
CA LEU A 29 49.90 -8.33 4.67
C LEU A 29 49.53 -7.06 3.91
N ALA A 30 50.34 -6.64 2.93
CA ALA A 30 50.02 -5.49 2.08
C ALA A 30 48.77 -5.75 1.23
N VAL A 31 48.62 -6.94 0.65
CA VAL A 31 47.43 -7.35 -0.09
C VAL A 31 46.21 -7.38 0.83
N THR A 32 46.34 -7.96 2.03
CA THR A 32 45.27 -7.97 3.04
C THR A 32 44.86 -6.54 3.41
N LEU A 33 45.81 -5.63 3.63
CA LEU A 33 45.52 -4.23 3.96
C LEU A 33 44.75 -3.53 2.83
N ILE A 34 45.16 -3.75 1.58
CA ILE A 34 44.47 -3.20 0.39
C ILE A 34 43.05 -3.76 0.28
N LEU A 35 42.86 -5.06 0.49
CA LEU A 35 41.53 -5.69 0.47
C LEU A 35 40.65 -5.15 1.60
N THR A 36 41.18 -4.99 2.81
CA THR A 36 40.47 -4.40 3.95
C THR A 36 40.05 -2.95 3.68
N LEU A 37 40.89 -2.16 2.99
CA LEU A 37 40.51 -0.82 2.53
C LEU A 37 39.40 -0.85 1.48
N GLY A 38 39.27 -1.93 0.71
CA GLY A 38 38.17 -2.13 -0.24
C GLY A 38 36.84 -2.46 0.45
N VAL A 39 36.87 -3.12 1.61
CA VAL A 39 35.66 -3.51 2.36
C VAL A 39 34.86 -2.30 2.81
N SER A 40 35.51 -1.17 3.15
CA SER A 40 34.81 0.05 3.56
C SER A 40 33.99 0.71 2.45
N LYS A 41 34.17 0.30 1.18
CA LYS A 41 33.41 0.76 0.02
C LYS A 41 32.32 -0.22 -0.43
N LEU A 42 32.11 -1.32 0.29
CA LEU A 42 31.03 -2.25 -0.02
C LEU A 42 29.70 -1.64 0.42
N GLU A 43 28.90 -1.20 -0.55
CA GLU A 43 27.52 -0.80 -0.35
C GLU A 43 26.60 -2.01 -0.59
N MET A 44 25.74 -2.29 0.38
CA MET A 44 24.75 -3.35 0.28
C MET A 44 23.48 -2.80 -0.39
N GLU A 45 23.23 -3.19 -1.64
CA GLU A 45 22.04 -2.80 -2.38
C GLU A 45 20.93 -3.86 -2.23
N MET A 46 19.98 -3.65 -1.32
CA MET A 46 18.87 -4.57 -1.02
C MET A 46 17.61 -4.31 -1.88
N THR A 47 17.74 -3.62 -3.01
CA THR A 47 16.61 -3.29 -3.87
C THR A 47 16.32 -4.45 -4.82
N PHE A 48 15.06 -4.84 -4.99
CA PHE A 48 14.66 -5.89 -5.92
C PHE A 48 15.16 -5.66 -7.37
N LEU A 49 15.32 -4.40 -7.79
CA LEU A 49 15.90 -4.03 -9.08
C LEU A 49 17.37 -4.45 -9.24
N SER A 50 18.15 -4.54 -8.15
CA SER A 50 19.60 -4.77 -8.19
C SER A 50 19.97 -6.19 -8.64
N ILE A 51 19.09 -7.15 -8.38
CA ILE A 51 19.23 -8.56 -8.75
C ILE A 51 18.68 -8.87 -10.15
N MET A 52 18.02 -7.92 -10.80
CA MET A 52 17.38 -8.11 -12.10
C MET A 52 18.32 -7.85 -13.29
N PRO A 53 18.07 -8.48 -14.46
CA PRO A 53 18.87 -8.26 -15.65
C PRO A 53 18.70 -6.83 -16.19
N LYS A 54 19.72 -5.99 -15.94
CA LYS A 54 19.76 -4.56 -16.28
C LYS A 54 19.54 -4.24 -17.77
N ASN A 55 19.76 -5.22 -18.66
CA ASN A 55 19.61 -5.06 -20.10
C ASN A 55 18.19 -5.37 -20.62
N SER A 56 17.27 -5.85 -19.78
CA SER A 56 15.90 -6.11 -20.23
C SER A 56 15.10 -4.79 -20.34
N PRO A 57 14.29 -4.62 -21.39
CA PRO A 57 13.45 -3.43 -21.53
C PRO A 57 12.40 -3.31 -20.41
N GLN A 58 11.95 -4.42 -19.84
CA GLN A 58 10.98 -4.45 -18.75
C GLN A 58 11.54 -3.85 -17.46
N VAL A 59 12.78 -4.20 -17.10
CA VAL A 59 13.45 -3.65 -15.90
C VAL A 59 13.68 -2.15 -16.03
N LYS A 60 14.01 -1.67 -17.24
CA LYS A 60 14.16 -0.23 -17.52
C LYS A 60 12.84 0.51 -17.36
N ASN A 61 11.74 -0.03 -17.87
CA ASN A 61 10.43 0.60 -17.74
C ASN A 61 9.99 0.65 -16.26
N LEU A 62 10.23 -0.41 -15.49
CA LEU A 62 9.94 -0.43 -14.06
C LEU A 62 10.78 0.60 -13.29
N ASP A 63 12.08 0.72 -13.60
CA ASP A 63 12.96 1.73 -13.02
C ASP A 63 12.48 3.16 -13.32
N ILE A 64 12.00 3.42 -14.55
CA ILE A 64 11.39 4.71 -14.92
C ILE A 64 10.12 4.96 -14.09
N ILE A 65 9.21 3.98 -14.00
CA ILE A 65 7.97 4.12 -13.22
C ILE A 65 8.30 4.45 -11.76
N ILE A 66 9.25 3.73 -11.15
CA ILE A 66 9.63 3.96 -9.75
C ILE A 66 10.23 5.36 -9.55
N LYS A 67 10.99 5.86 -10.52
CA LYS A 67 11.60 7.20 -10.47
C LYS A 67 10.63 8.34 -10.70
N GLU A 68 9.73 8.19 -11.67
CA GLU A 68 8.74 9.22 -12.05
C GLU A 68 7.51 9.22 -11.12
N PHE A 69 7.19 8.09 -10.49
CA PHE A 69 6.07 7.94 -9.56
C PHE A 69 6.57 7.57 -8.16
N PRO A 70 6.98 8.55 -7.34
CA PRO A 70 7.56 8.32 -6.00
C PRO A 70 6.63 7.56 -5.04
N PHE A 71 5.33 7.50 -5.32
CA PHE A 71 4.38 6.62 -4.63
C PHE A 71 4.74 5.13 -4.69
N ALA A 72 5.63 4.72 -5.61
CA ALA A 72 6.11 3.34 -5.68
C ALA A 72 6.93 2.91 -4.45
N SER A 73 7.46 3.85 -3.66
CA SER A 73 8.13 3.59 -2.38
C SER A 73 7.30 4.14 -1.22
N SER A 74 6.19 3.48 -0.91
CA SER A 74 5.31 3.86 0.20
C SER A 74 5.57 3.03 1.46
N LEU A 75 5.65 3.68 2.62
CA LEU A 75 5.57 3.02 3.92
C LEU A 75 4.13 3.07 4.42
N VAL A 76 3.51 1.91 4.62
CA VAL A 76 2.16 1.83 5.20
C VAL A 76 2.27 1.61 6.70
N LEU A 77 1.86 2.60 7.49
CA LEU A 77 1.71 2.45 8.94
C LEU A 77 0.28 2.05 9.28
N VAL A 78 0.14 0.98 10.05
CA VAL A 78 -1.15 0.52 10.57
C VAL A 78 -1.12 0.68 12.08
N VAL A 79 -2.10 1.42 12.60
CA VAL A 79 -2.30 1.59 14.05
C VAL A 79 -3.33 0.58 14.52
N ASP A 80 -2.91 -0.33 15.38
CA ASP A 80 -3.77 -1.36 15.96
C ASP A 80 -4.37 -0.91 17.29
N GLY A 81 -5.70 -0.92 17.38
CA GLY A 81 -6.45 -0.56 18.58
C GLY A 81 -7.04 -1.75 19.34
N ARG A 82 -6.74 -3.00 18.96
CA ARG A 82 -7.38 -4.21 19.53
C ARG A 82 -7.13 -4.40 21.03
N GLU A 83 -6.03 -3.85 21.56
CA GLU A 83 -5.70 -3.93 22.99
C GLU A 83 -6.29 -2.78 23.81
N LEU A 84 -6.94 -1.79 23.16
CA LEU A 84 -7.55 -0.66 23.84
C LEU A 84 -8.98 -0.98 24.29
N PRO A 85 -9.48 -0.30 25.34
CA PRO A 85 -10.88 -0.43 25.75
C PRO A 85 -11.82 -0.11 24.58
N PRO A 86 -12.86 -0.91 24.30
CA PRO A 86 -13.70 -0.75 23.11
C PRO A 86 -14.30 0.65 22.96
N GLU A 87 -14.64 1.29 24.08
CA GLU A 87 -15.28 2.61 24.11
C GLU A 87 -14.33 3.76 23.72
N THR A 88 -13.03 3.59 23.96
CA THR A 88 -12.01 4.64 23.68
C THR A 88 -11.08 4.27 22.53
N ALA A 89 -11.07 3.02 22.08
CA ALA A 89 -10.17 2.50 21.05
C ALA A 89 -10.22 3.34 19.77
N LYS A 90 -11.42 3.56 19.23
CA LYS A 90 -11.61 4.33 17.98
C LYS A 90 -11.08 5.76 18.09
N ALA A 91 -11.46 6.48 19.15
CA ALA A 91 -11.03 7.87 19.36
C ALA A 91 -9.51 7.97 19.55
N THR A 92 -8.93 7.04 20.30
CA THR A 92 -7.49 6.98 20.56
C THR A 92 -6.71 6.74 19.27
N VAL A 93 -7.12 5.75 18.47
CA VAL A 93 -6.49 5.42 17.18
C VAL A 93 -6.55 6.61 16.23
N ILE A 94 -7.72 7.25 16.08
CA ILE A 94 -7.87 8.44 15.22
C ILE A 94 -6.95 9.57 15.68
N SER A 95 -6.91 9.85 16.98
CA SER A 95 -6.07 10.93 17.53
C SER A 95 -4.57 10.67 17.32
N LEU A 96 -4.14 9.41 17.39
CA LEU A 96 -2.76 9.01 17.15
C LEU A 96 -2.41 9.18 15.68
N ILE A 97 -3.29 8.73 14.77
CA ILE A 97 -3.12 8.90 13.33
C ILE A 97 -3.03 10.38 12.96
N ASP A 98 -3.91 11.23 13.49
CA ASP A 98 -3.89 12.67 13.23
C ASP A 98 -2.58 13.31 13.72
N ARG A 99 -2.09 12.92 14.91
CA ARG A 99 -0.79 13.39 15.44
C ARG A 99 0.38 12.97 14.56
N LEU A 100 0.46 11.68 14.19
CA LEU A 100 1.51 11.17 13.31
C LEU A 100 1.48 11.85 11.95
N THR A 101 0.28 12.16 11.45
CA THR A 101 0.12 12.89 10.18
C THR A 101 0.76 14.27 10.26
N VAL A 102 0.53 15.02 11.35
CA VAL A 102 1.14 16.34 11.57
C VAL A 102 2.65 16.23 11.77
N GLU A 103 3.10 15.27 12.58
CA GLU A 103 4.50 15.05 12.89
C GLU A 103 5.31 14.72 11.64
N PHE A 104 4.88 13.73 10.85
CA PHE A 104 5.58 13.34 9.63
C PHE A 104 5.44 14.35 8.48
N SER A 105 4.51 15.29 8.56
CA SER A 105 4.39 16.40 7.61
C SER A 105 5.25 17.61 7.99
N SER A 106 5.94 17.57 9.13
CA SER A 106 6.79 18.67 9.59
C SER A 106 8.08 18.82 8.77
N GLU A 107 8.70 20.00 8.85
CA GLU A 107 9.94 20.30 8.13
C GLU A 107 11.08 19.33 8.48
N GLU A 108 11.08 18.76 9.69
CA GLU A 108 12.08 17.78 10.14
C GLU A 108 12.14 16.56 9.22
N PHE A 109 10.99 16.07 8.76
CA PHE A 109 10.90 14.88 7.91
C PHE A 109 10.79 15.19 6.41
N SER A 110 10.69 16.47 6.04
CA SER A 110 10.53 16.91 4.64
C SER A 110 11.64 16.45 3.69
N SER A 111 12.84 16.17 4.22
CA SER A 111 13.97 15.67 3.43
C SER A 111 13.85 14.21 3.01
N GLY A 112 13.05 13.41 3.73
CA GLY A 112 12.90 11.97 3.51
C GLY A 112 11.47 11.51 3.20
N ILE A 113 10.47 12.36 3.46
CA ILE A 113 9.06 12.05 3.25
C ILE A 113 8.48 13.07 2.26
N SER A 114 8.06 12.60 1.09
CA SER A 114 7.46 13.44 0.05
C SER A 114 6.00 13.79 0.33
N GLY A 115 5.32 13.00 1.17
CA GLY A 115 3.92 13.23 1.54
C GLY A 115 3.41 12.20 2.54
N VAL A 116 2.40 12.59 3.31
CA VAL A 116 1.75 11.75 4.32
C VAL A 116 0.26 11.71 4.02
N TYR A 117 -0.29 10.51 3.93
CA TYR A 117 -1.71 10.27 3.60
C TYR A 117 -2.27 9.28 4.62
N SER A 118 -3.27 9.70 5.38
CA SER A 118 -3.78 8.91 6.52
C SER A 118 -5.27 8.58 6.45
N LYS A 119 -6.07 9.42 5.78
CA LYS A 119 -7.52 9.22 5.63
C LYS A 119 -7.98 9.57 4.23
N ALA A 120 -9.07 8.93 3.81
CA ALA A 120 -9.84 9.41 2.67
C ALA A 120 -10.19 10.89 2.91
N ASP A 121 -10.01 11.71 1.90
CA ASP A 121 -10.32 13.13 1.98
C ASP A 121 -11.84 13.31 2.04
N VAL A 122 -12.36 13.34 3.27
CA VAL A 122 -13.79 13.46 3.55
C VAL A 122 -14.35 14.75 2.96
N ASP A 123 -13.57 15.84 2.97
CA ASP A 123 -14.02 17.12 2.44
C ASP A 123 -14.07 17.11 0.91
N PHE A 124 -13.10 16.46 0.26
CA PHE A 124 -13.16 16.20 -1.17
C PHE A 124 -14.40 15.38 -1.54
N ILE A 125 -14.66 14.27 -0.86
CA ILE A 125 -15.82 13.40 -1.12
C ILE A 125 -17.14 14.13 -0.82
N LYS A 126 -17.23 14.94 0.24
CA LYS A 126 -18.42 15.74 0.52
C LYS A 126 -18.73 16.74 -0.59
N ASN A 127 -17.70 17.39 -1.13
CA ASN A 127 -17.88 18.44 -2.13
C ASN A 127 -17.97 17.91 -3.57
N HIS A 128 -17.42 16.73 -3.85
CA HIS A 128 -17.30 16.19 -5.20
C HIS A 128 -17.84 14.76 -5.35
N GLY A 129 -18.39 14.15 -4.30
CA GLY A 129 -18.85 12.76 -4.33
C GLY A 129 -19.87 12.48 -5.42
N PHE A 130 -20.80 13.40 -5.65
CA PHE A 130 -21.77 13.29 -6.74
C PHE A 130 -21.13 13.36 -8.13
N LEU A 131 -19.98 14.04 -8.29
CA LEU A 131 -19.26 14.08 -9.56
C LEU A 131 -18.62 12.72 -9.90
N LEU A 132 -18.35 11.90 -8.87
CA LEU A 132 -17.74 10.57 -9.01
C LEU A 132 -18.77 9.47 -9.26
N ALA A 133 -20.06 9.73 -8.98
CA ALA A 133 -21.13 8.78 -9.17
C ALA A 133 -21.56 8.68 -10.64
N GLU A 134 -22.06 7.52 -11.05
CA GLU A 134 -22.63 7.36 -12.39
C GLU A 134 -23.92 8.18 -12.53
N SER A 135 -24.18 8.71 -13.73
CA SER A 135 -25.39 9.51 -13.99
C SER A 135 -26.67 8.76 -13.61
N LYS A 136 -26.73 7.44 -13.88
CA LYS A 136 -27.89 6.62 -13.55
C LYS A 136 -28.15 6.60 -12.04
N ASP A 137 -27.10 6.53 -11.23
CA ASP A 137 -27.20 6.46 -9.77
C ASP A 137 -27.62 7.82 -9.20
N LEU A 138 -27.14 8.92 -9.80
CA LEU A 138 -27.60 10.27 -9.48
C LEU A 138 -29.09 10.46 -9.77
N ASP A 139 -29.58 9.95 -10.90
CA ASP A 139 -31.00 10.00 -11.25
C ASP A 139 -31.85 9.16 -10.29
N ARG A 140 -31.33 7.99 -9.87
CA ARG A 140 -31.93 7.14 -8.85
C ARG A 140 -32.02 7.85 -7.51
N MET A 141 -30.92 8.41 -7.02
CA MET A 141 -30.89 9.18 -5.77
C MET A 141 -31.83 10.38 -5.83
N THR A 142 -31.86 11.09 -6.96
CA THR A 142 -32.77 12.23 -7.16
C THR A 142 -34.23 11.78 -7.07
N SER A 143 -34.57 10.66 -7.70
CA SER A 143 -35.93 10.11 -7.66
C SER A 143 -36.34 9.62 -6.26
N LEU A 144 -35.40 8.98 -5.55
CA LEU A 144 -35.61 8.43 -4.22
C LEU A 144 -35.79 9.52 -3.15
N TYR A 145 -34.98 10.58 -3.23
CA TYR A 145 -34.94 11.66 -2.24
C TYR A 145 -35.68 12.93 -2.67
N ALA A 146 -36.44 12.90 -3.78
CA ALA A 146 -37.21 14.05 -4.25
C ALA A 146 -38.25 14.53 -3.23
N ASP A 147 -38.86 13.61 -2.49
CA ASP A 147 -39.81 13.90 -1.42
C ASP A 147 -39.53 12.99 -0.21
N THR A 148 -39.07 13.60 0.88
CA THR A 148 -38.69 12.89 2.11
C THR A 148 -39.86 12.70 3.08
N ASN A 149 -41.09 13.05 2.69
CA ASN A 149 -42.27 12.64 3.45
C ASN A 149 -42.41 11.12 3.42
N LEU A 150 -42.91 10.52 4.50
CA LEU A 150 -42.89 9.07 4.72
C LEU A 150 -43.51 8.27 3.56
N VAL A 151 -44.73 8.62 3.14
CA VAL A 151 -45.45 7.88 2.08
C VAL A 151 -44.79 8.04 0.70
N PRO A 152 -44.46 9.27 0.24
CA PRO A 152 -43.70 9.46 -0.99
C PRO A 152 -42.34 8.75 -1.00
N PHE A 153 -41.58 8.83 0.10
CA PHE A 153 -40.28 8.17 0.22
C PHE A 153 -40.39 6.65 0.12
N LEU A 154 -41.31 6.03 0.88
CA LEU A 154 -41.52 4.58 0.83
C LEU A 154 -42.00 4.12 -0.56
N SER A 155 -42.81 4.93 -1.24
CA SER A 155 -43.24 4.65 -2.62
C SER A 155 -42.06 4.72 -3.60
N ALA A 156 -41.21 5.74 -3.47
CA ALA A 156 -40.02 5.90 -4.29
C ALA A 156 -38.98 4.79 -4.04
N LEU A 157 -38.83 4.35 -2.79
CA LEU A 157 -37.99 3.23 -2.40
C LEU A 157 -38.49 1.91 -2.98
N ASN A 158 -39.79 1.64 -2.89
CA ASN A 158 -40.39 0.46 -3.51
C ASN A 158 -40.16 0.44 -5.03
N ASN A 159 -40.35 1.58 -5.71
CA ASN A 159 -40.10 1.70 -7.14
C ASN A 159 -38.63 1.49 -7.51
N ASP A 160 -37.69 1.91 -6.66
CA ASP A 160 -36.25 1.68 -6.86
C ASP A 160 -35.90 0.20 -6.72
N LEU A 161 -36.44 -0.48 -5.69
CA LEU A 161 -36.29 -1.93 -5.50
C LEU A 161 -36.90 -2.73 -6.64
N GLU A 162 -38.13 -2.40 -7.06
CA GLU A 162 -38.76 -3.05 -8.21
C GLU A 162 -37.94 -2.85 -9.48
N ARG A 163 -37.33 -1.68 -9.68
CA ARG A 163 -36.48 -1.44 -10.85
C ARG A 163 -35.20 -2.27 -10.83
N GLU A 164 -34.56 -2.43 -9.67
CA GLU A 164 -33.30 -3.16 -9.56
C GLU A 164 -33.49 -4.68 -9.60
N TYR A 165 -34.57 -5.17 -9.00
CA TYR A 165 -34.71 -6.59 -8.70
C TYR A 165 -35.90 -7.26 -9.41
N SER A 166 -36.84 -6.51 -9.99
CA SER A 166 -37.98 -7.13 -10.68
C SER A 166 -37.55 -7.73 -12.03
N GLY A 167 -37.65 -9.05 -12.13
CA GLY A 167 -37.32 -9.78 -13.35
C GLY A 167 -35.83 -10.10 -13.52
N ASP A 168 -34.99 -9.73 -12.55
CA ASP A 168 -33.57 -10.07 -12.49
C ASP A 168 -33.28 -10.96 -11.27
N GLY A 169 -33.39 -12.27 -11.48
CA GLY A 169 -33.20 -13.27 -10.43
C GLY A 169 -31.75 -13.43 -9.98
N GLU A 170 -30.78 -13.08 -10.83
CA GLU A 170 -29.35 -13.12 -10.47
C GLU A 170 -29.01 -11.96 -9.53
N ALA A 171 -29.49 -10.74 -9.84
CA ALA A 171 -29.30 -9.58 -8.96
C ALA A 171 -29.91 -9.80 -7.55
N LEU A 172 -31.06 -10.48 -7.47
CA LEU A 172 -31.70 -10.84 -6.21
C LEU A 172 -30.88 -11.85 -5.38
N GLU A 173 -30.24 -12.81 -6.02
CA GLU A 173 -29.45 -13.84 -5.35
C GLU A 173 -28.12 -13.27 -4.83
N ASP A 174 -27.47 -12.41 -5.64
CA ASP A 174 -26.23 -11.75 -5.26
C ASP A 174 -26.41 -10.80 -4.05
N ASP A 175 -27.56 -10.11 -3.97
CA ASP A 175 -27.83 -9.09 -2.96
C ASP A 175 -28.84 -9.51 -1.86
N GLU A 176 -29.20 -10.80 -1.76
CA GLU A 176 -30.25 -11.30 -0.85
C GLU A 176 -30.08 -10.80 0.60
N SER A 177 -28.86 -10.91 1.14
CA SER A 177 -28.57 -10.49 2.52
C SER A 177 -28.81 -8.99 2.76
N GLN A 178 -28.55 -8.15 1.76
CA GLN A 178 -28.74 -6.72 1.82
C GLN A 178 -30.23 -6.37 1.77
N ILE A 179 -30.99 -7.04 0.89
CA ILE A 179 -32.44 -6.83 0.74
C ILE A 179 -33.18 -7.24 2.02
N VAL A 180 -32.81 -8.38 2.62
CA VAL A 180 -33.38 -8.82 3.90
C VAL A 180 -33.10 -7.76 4.98
N SER A 181 -31.86 -7.27 5.09
CA SER A 181 -31.51 -6.23 6.05
C SER A 181 -32.30 -4.93 5.84
N TRP A 182 -32.56 -4.53 4.59
CA TRP A 182 -33.33 -3.32 4.29
C TRP A 182 -34.80 -3.50 4.68
N THR A 183 -35.37 -4.66 4.37
CA THR A 183 -36.76 -5.00 4.67
C THR A 183 -37.00 -5.08 6.18
N ASP A 184 -36.09 -5.74 6.91
CA ASP A 184 -36.13 -5.79 8.37
C ASP A 184 -36.02 -4.39 8.99
N GLY A 185 -35.12 -3.56 8.46
CA GLY A 185 -34.95 -2.17 8.91
C GLY A 185 -36.20 -1.32 8.72
N ILE A 186 -36.88 -1.46 7.57
CA ILE A 186 -38.15 -0.79 7.31
C ILE A 186 -39.24 -1.29 8.28
N GLY A 187 -39.29 -2.60 8.52
CA GLY A 187 -40.20 -3.21 9.50
C GLY A 187 -40.05 -2.61 10.90
N LEU A 188 -38.82 -2.49 11.39
CA LEU A 188 -38.53 -1.89 12.69
C LEU A 188 -38.99 -0.42 12.79
N ILE A 189 -38.82 0.35 11.71
CA ILE A 189 -39.28 1.75 11.66
C ILE A 189 -40.80 1.81 11.70
N LEU A 190 -41.48 0.96 10.93
CA LEU A 190 -42.94 0.91 10.87
C LEU A 190 -43.55 0.47 12.21
N ASP A 191 -42.99 -0.56 12.85
CA ASP A 191 -43.42 -1.04 14.17
C ASP A 191 -43.23 0.04 15.24
N SER A 192 -42.08 0.72 15.25
CA SER A 192 -41.83 1.85 16.15
C SER A 192 -42.80 3.00 15.94
N LEU A 193 -43.21 3.27 14.70
CA LEU A 193 -44.19 4.32 14.41
C LEU A 193 -45.59 3.89 14.87
N ALA A 194 -45.97 2.64 14.66
CA ALA A 194 -47.25 2.08 15.10
C ALA A 194 -47.39 2.06 16.62
N ASP A 195 -46.32 1.75 17.35
CA ASP A 195 -46.29 1.77 18.82
C ASP A 195 -46.30 3.19 19.41
N SER A 196 -45.97 4.20 18.60
CA SER A 196 -45.93 5.61 19.01
C SER A 196 -47.25 6.38 18.79
N MET A 197 -48.23 5.75 18.12
CA MET A 197 -49.57 6.29 17.83
C MET A 197 -50.62 5.73 18.79
#